data_AF-A0A3S0CPF5-F1
#
_entry.id   AF-A0A3S0CPF5-F1
#
_cell.length_a   1.000
_cell.length_b   1.000
_cell.length_c   1.000
_cell.angle_alpha   90.00
_cell.angle_beta   90.00
_cell.angle_gamma   90.00
#
_symmetry.space_group_name_H-M   'P 1'
#
loop_
_entity.id
_entity.type
_entity.pdbx_description
1 polymer ?
#
loop_
_entity_poly.entity_id
_entity_poly.type
_entity_poly.pdbx_seq_one_letter_code
_entity_poly.pdbx_strand_id
1 'polypeptide(L)'
;MSPYTFTKRVGHDFAFNPSRTYTQDQDCKPTGFWVSVDGDWERWLSDEGLDGDEWGVRTVTIDLDADACLWITSVEELDDFHDNYATPHAGVFCGRPDYYRIDWEPLTAQWSGIVIAPYLWERRLGPGASRWYYPWDAASGCIWDLSAIRGAA
;
A
#
# COMPACT_ATOMS: atom_id res chain seq x y z
N MET A 1 19.03 3.21 -7.57
CA MET A 1 17.91 4.18 -7.63
C MET A 1 16.75 3.45 -8.27
N SER A 2 15.59 3.46 -7.62
CA SER A 2 14.36 2.89 -8.18
C SER A 2 13.99 3.58 -9.49
N PRO A 3 13.49 2.88 -10.52
CA PRO A 3 12.93 3.51 -11.71
C PRO A 3 11.61 4.24 -11.44
N TYR A 4 11.01 4.00 -10.27
CA TYR A 4 9.71 4.56 -9.87
C TYR A 4 9.86 5.88 -9.10
N THR A 5 8.90 6.77 -9.31
CA THR A 5 8.71 7.97 -8.49
C THR A 5 7.71 7.67 -7.38
N PHE A 6 8.07 7.98 -6.13
CA PHE A 6 7.16 7.87 -4.99
C PHE A 6 6.67 9.24 -4.57
N THR A 7 5.35 9.38 -4.43
CA THR A 7 4.74 10.64 -3.98
C THR A 7 3.77 10.42 -2.84
N LYS A 8 3.46 11.50 -2.11
CA LYS A 8 2.38 11.50 -1.12
C LYS A 8 1.63 12.82 -1.16
N ARG A 9 0.30 12.75 -1.24
CA ARG A 9 -0.59 13.88 -0.99
C ARG A 9 -0.66 14.14 0.52
N VAL A 10 -0.33 15.35 0.93
CA VAL A 10 -0.22 15.77 2.34
C VAL A 10 -0.84 17.15 2.56
N GLY A 11 -1.25 17.47 3.79
CA GLY A 11 -1.70 18.81 4.16
C GLY A 11 -0.55 19.82 4.23
N HIS A 12 -0.87 21.12 4.29
CA HIS A 12 0.12 22.20 4.28
C HIS A 12 1.06 22.18 5.50
N ASP A 13 0.54 21.76 6.65
CA ASP A 13 1.27 21.62 7.92
C ASP A 13 2.08 20.32 8.00
N PHE A 14 2.13 19.53 6.93
CA PHE A 14 2.84 18.26 6.96
C PHE A 14 4.33 18.46 7.21
N ALA A 15 4.80 17.87 8.30
CA ALA A 15 6.19 17.64 8.59
C ALA A 15 6.43 16.13 8.68
N PHE A 16 7.39 15.63 7.91
CA PHE A 16 7.78 14.24 8.00
C PHE A 16 8.41 13.96 9.36
N ASN A 17 7.89 12.95 10.06
CA ASN A 17 8.39 12.51 11.36
C ASN A 17 8.98 11.10 11.24
N PRO A 18 10.31 10.96 11.10
CA PRO A 18 10.96 9.65 10.97
C PRO A 18 10.91 8.82 12.26
N SER A 19 10.57 9.41 13.41
CA SER A 19 10.47 8.69 14.68
C SER A 19 9.10 8.03 14.88
N ARG A 20 8.16 8.20 13.94
CA ARG A 20 6.83 7.58 14.05
C ARG A 20 6.95 6.08 13.85
N THR A 21 6.42 5.32 14.80
CA THR A 21 6.33 3.87 14.71
C THR A 21 4.96 3.44 14.21
N TYR A 22 4.91 2.35 13.46
CA TYR A 22 3.68 1.69 13.04
C TYR A 22 3.61 0.30 13.65
N THR A 23 2.41 -0.09 14.08
CA THR A 23 2.10 -1.44 14.56
C THR A 23 1.11 -2.03 13.58
N GLN A 24 1.38 -3.24 13.10
CA GLN A 24 0.47 -3.90 12.18
C GLN A 24 -0.79 -4.35 12.90
N ASP A 25 -1.93 -4.25 12.23
CA ASP A 25 -3.16 -4.93 12.59
C ASP A 25 -3.38 -6.14 11.68
N GLN A 26 -4.35 -6.98 12.02
CA GLN A 26 -4.71 -8.15 11.24
C GLN A 26 -6.05 -7.97 10.51
N ASP A 27 -6.58 -6.75 10.36
CA ASP A 27 -7.96 -6.57 9.87
C ASP A 27 -8.04 -6.41 8.34
N CYS A 28 -7.13 -5.64 7.74
CA CYS A 28 -7.19 -5.30 6.31
C CYS A 28 -5.78 -5.10 5.70
N LYS A 29 -5.54 -3.90 5.17
CA LYS A 29 -4.28 -3.38 4.65
C LYS A 29 -3.25 -3.23 5.76
N PRO A 30 -1.95 -3.24 5.44
CA PRO A 30 -0.93 -2.94 6.42
C PRO A 30 -1.04 -1.50 6.88
N THR A 31 -0.67 -1.27 8.15
CA THR A 31 -0.60 0.06 8.73
C THR A 31 0.80 0.63 8.50
N GLY A 32 0.88 1.83 7.92
CA GLY A 32 2.15 2.44 7.56
C GLY A 32 2.02 3.81 6.90
N PHE A 33 3.15 4.32 6.45
CA PHE A 33 3.25 5.52 5.62
C PHE A 33 2.98 5.14 4.16
N TRP A 34 1.79 5.50 3.70
CA TRP A 34 1.36 5.21 2.33
C TRP A 34 1.91 6.21 1.32
N VAL A 35 2.41 5.69 0.20
CA VAL A 35 2.95 6.44 -0.94
C VAL A 35 2.28 5.97 -2.24
N SER A 36 2.05 6.90 -3.15
CA SER A 36 1.67 6.65 -4.54
C SER A 36 2.91 6.26 -5.34
N VAL A 37 2.75 5.39 -6.33
CA VAL A 37 3.80 5.03 -7.29
C VAL A 37 3.46 5.65 -8.64
N ASP A 38 4.38 6.43 -9.21
CA ASP A 38 4.26 7.09 -10.52
C ASP A 38 2.97 7.92 -10.71
N GLY A 39 2.42 8.46 -9.61
CA GLY A 39 1.21 9.28 -9.64
C GLY A 39 -0.09 8.49 -9.83
N ASP A 40 -0.06 7.16 -9.67
CA ASP A 40 -1.21 6.30 -9.96
C ASP A 40 -2.38 6.55 -9.01
N TRP A 41 -2.10 6.88 -7.75
CA TRP A 41 -3.15 7.26 -6.80
C TRP A 41 -3.80 8.60 -7.18
N GLU A 42 -3.02 9.59 -7.62
CA GLU A 42 -3.53 10.87 -8.10
C GLU A 42 -4.41 10.69 -9.35
N ARG A 43 -4.02 9.81 -10.27
CA ARG A 43 -4.86 9.43 -11.41
C ARG A 43 -6.16 8.77 -10.97
N TRP A 44 -6.09 7.79 -10.06
CA TRP A 44 -7.27 7.12 -9.53
C TRP A 44 -8.25 8.10 -8.86
N LEU A 45 -7.74 9.06 -8.08
CA LEU A 45 -8.56 10.11 -7.48
C LEU A 45 -9.27 10.95 -8.56
N SER A 46 -8.59 11.31 -9.65
CA SER A 46 -9.20 12.08 -10.74
C SER A 46 -10.26 11.28 -11.50
N ASP A 47 -9.99 10.00 -11.80
CA ASP A 47 -10.94 9.10 -12.47
C ASP A 47 -12.22 8.87 -11.64
N GLU A 48 -12.11 8.84 -10.30
CA GLU A 48 -13.24 8.71 -9.38
C GLU A 48 -13.91 10.07 -9.02
N GLY A 49 -13.41 11.19 -9.54
CA GLY A 49 -13.91 12.53 -9.20
C GLY A 49 -13.66 12.93 -7.74
N LEU A 50 -12.62 12.38 -7.12
CA LEU A 50 -12.15 12.59 -5.75
C LEU A 50 -10.89 13.47 -5.70
N ASP A 51 -10.48 14.05 -6.83
CA ASP A 51 -9.34 14.95 -6.96
C ASP A 51 -9.62 16.38 -6.51
N GLY A 52 -10.83 16.64 -5.99
CA GLY A 52 -11.27 17.96 -5.53
C GLY A 52 -10.18 18.72 -4.78
N ASP A 53 -10.03 19.99 -5.15
CA ASP A 53 -9.12 20.96 -4.52
C ASP A 53 -9.62 21.29 -3.11
N GLU A 54 -9.44 20.35 -2.17
CA GLU A 54 -9.48 20.68 -0.76
C GLU A 54 -8.32 21.64 -0.48
N TRP A 55 -8.66 22.86 -0.04
CA TRP A 55 -7.70 23.90 0.27
C TRP A 55 -6.61 23.38 1.22
N GLY A 56 -5.35 23.45 0.78
CA GLY A 56 -4.20 23.17 1.64
C GLY A 56 -3.60 21.77 1.52
N VAL A 57 -3.86 21.03 0.45
CA VAL A 57 -3.10 19.81 0.13
C VAL A 57 -2.02 20.07 -0.93
N ARG A 58 -0.87 19.42 -0.78
CA ARG A 58 0.23 19.41 -1.75
C ARG A 58 0.77 17.99 -1.92
N THR A 59 1.46 17.74 -3.02
CA THR A 59 2.18 16.48 -3.24
C THR A 59 3.65 16.69 -2.89
N VAL A 60 4.22 15.77 -2.12
CA VAL A 60 5.65 15.70 -1.83
C VAL A 60 6.25 14.47 -2.49
N THR A 61 7.49 14.57 -2.94
CA THR A 61 8.28 13.44 -3.45
C THR A 61 8.94 12.74 -2.28
N ILE A 62 8.93 11.41 -2.28
CA ILE A 62 9.51 10.57 -1.24
C ILE A 62 10.78 9.92 -1.80
N ASP A 63 11.91 10.16 -1.15
CA ASP A 63 13.15 9.42 -1.38
C ASP A 63 13.11 8.12 -0.58
N LEU A 64 12.65 7.05 -1.23
CA LEU A 64 12.47 5.73 -0.64
C LEU A 64 13.65 4.82 -1.00
N ASP A 65 14.20 4.14 0.00
CA ASP A 65 15.06 2.98 -0.19
C ASP A 65 14.23 1.76 -0.63
N ALA A 66 13.95 1.71 -1.93
CA ALA A 66 13.12 0.69 -2.55
C ALA A 66 13.62 -0.74 -2.30
N ASP A 67 14.93 -0.94 -2.16
CA ASP A 67 15.52 -2.27 -1.96
C ASP A 67 15.23 -2.84 -0.56
N ALA A 68 14.85 -1.98 0.41
CA ALA A 68 14.42 -2.39 1.74
C ALA A 68 12.95 -2.83 1.80
N CYS A 69 12.21 -2.70 0.69
CA CYS A 69 10.79 -3.04 0.61
C CYS A 69 10.58 -4.33 -0.17
N LEU A 70 9.54 -5.08 0.19
CA LEU A 70 9.03 -6.18 -0.62
C LEU A 70 8.34 -5.59 -1.86
N TRP A 71 8.68 -6.11 -3.04
CA TRP A 71 8.04 -5.72 -4.30
C TRP A 71 7.12 -6.83 -4.81
N ILE A 72 5.92 -6.44 -5.22
CA ILE A 72 5.00 -7.28 -5.98
C ILE A 72 4.71 -6.56 -7.30
N THR A 73 5.17 -7.17 -8.39
CA THR A 73 5.18 -6.59 -9.74
C THR A 73 4.37 -7.41 -10.74
N SER A 74 3.89 -8.58 -10.33
CA SER A 74 3.13 -9.50 -11.17
C SER A 74 1.99 -10.14 -10.41
N VAL A 75 1.05 -10.69 -11.17
CA VAL A 75 -0.09 -11.44 -10.63
C VAL A 75 0.38 -12.70 -9.91
N GLU A 76 1.39 -13.37 -10.44
CA GLU A 76 1.99 -14.57 -9.86
C GLU A 76 2.62 -14.27 -8.50
N GLU A 77 3.39 -13.17 -8.38
CA GLU A 77 3.96 -12.74 -7.09
C GLU A 77 2.89 -12.36 -6.07
N LEU A 78 1.77 -11.76 -6.52
CA LEU A 78 0.65 -11.44 -5.64
C LEU A 78 -0.05 -12.70 -5.13
N ASP A 79 -0.25 -13.68 -6.01
CA ASP A 79 -0.85 -14.98 -5.68
C ASP A 79 0.07 -15.76 -4.72
N ASP A 80 1.38 -15.80 -4.98
CA ASP A 80 2.37 -16.39 -4.08
C ASP A 80 2.39 -15.68 -2.71
N PHE A 81 2.34 -14.35 -2.69
CA PHE A 81 2.24 -13.59 -1.45
C PHE A 81 0.96 -13.92 -0.68
N HIS A 82 -0.18 -14.00 -1.38
CA HIS A 82 -1.45 -14.39 -0.79
C HIS A 82 -1.34 -15.78 -0.15
N ASP A 83 -0.88 -16.79 -0.88
CA ASP A 83 -0.83 -18.16 -0.41
C ASP A 83 0.09 -18.34 0.81
N ASN A 84 1.16 -17.55 0.91
CA ASN A 84 2.12 -17.64 2.01
C ASN A 84 1.67 -16.94 3.29
N TYR A 85 0.90 -15.85 3.19
CA TYR A 85 0.60 -14.98 4.33
C TYR A 85 -0.89 -14.81 4.63
N ALA A 86 -1.78 -15.30 3.76
CA ALA A 86 -3.21 -15.16 3.95
C ALA A 86 -3.77 -16.20 4.92
N THR A 87 -4.54 -15.73 5.90
CA THR A 87 -5.33 -16.55 6.80
C THR A 87 -6.82 -16.46 6.40
N PRO A 88 -7.56 -17.59 6.38
CA PRO A 88 -8.99 -17.57 6.13
C PRO A 88 -9.75 -17.08 7.37
N HIS A 89 -10.80 -16.27 7.15
CA HIS A 89 -11.66 -15.76 8.20
C HIS A 89 -13.14 -15.92 7.83
N ALA A 90 -13.92 -16.35 8.82
CA ALA A 90 -15.37 -16.47 8.68
C ALA A 90 -16.01 -15.09 8.51
N GLY A 91 -16.92 -14.96 7.55
CA GLY A 91 -17.68 -13.74 7.31
C GLY A 91 -18.17 -13.62 5.88
N VAL A 92 -18.63 -12.43 5.49
CA VAL A 92 -19.01 -12.15 4.10
C VAL A 92 -18.30 -10.89 3.65
N PHE A 93 -17.60 -10.97 2.52
CA PHE A 93 -16.95 -9.83 1.88
C PHE A 93 -17.26 -9.84 0.39
N CYS A 94 -17.68 -8.68 -0.15
CA CYS A 94 -18.10 -8.55 -1.55
C CYS A 94 -19.11 -9.62 -2.01
N GLY A 95 -20.04 -10.01 -1.11
CA GLY A 95 -21.06 -11.03 -1.40
C GLY A 95 -20.56 -12.48 -1.45
N ARG A 96 -19.30 -12.74 -1.10
CA ARG A 96 -18.73 -14.10 -1.01
C ARG A 96 -18.60 -14.55 0.44
N PRO A 97 -18.90 -15.82 0.75
CA PRO A 97 -18.63 -16.39 2.06
C PRO A 97 -17.13 -16.55 2.25
N ASP A 98 -16.70 -16.28 3.48
CA ASP A 98 -15.32 -16.26 3.94
C ASP A 98 -14.46 -15.25 3.17
N TYR A 99 -13.40 -14.79 3.83
CA TYR A 99 -12.47 -13.85 3.24
C TYR A 99 -11.09 -14.04 3.83
N TYR A 100 -10.10 -13.48 3.13
CA TYR A 100 -8.71 -13.60 3.52
C TYR A 100 -8.18 -12.29 4.09
N ARG A 101 -7.37 -12.43 5.14
CA ARG A 101 -6.58 -11.36 5.77
C ARG A 101 -5.12 -11.77 5.71
N ILE A 102 -4.21 -10.81 5.75
CA ILE A 102 -2.77 -11.10 5.77
C ILE A 102 -2.27 -11.00 7.21
N ASP A 103 -1.45 -11.96 7.62
CA ASP A 103 -0.62 -11.77 8.79
C ASP A 103 0.59 -10.89 8.43
N TRP A 104 0.48 -9.61 8.75
CA TRP A 104 1.48 -8.60 8.42
C TRP A 104 2.69 -8.64 9.36
N GLU A 105 2.55 -9.18 10.57
CA GLU A 105 3.60 -9.12 11.60
C GLU A 105 4.90 -9.82 11.16
N PRO A 106 4.89 -11.04 10.58
CA PRO A 106 6.10 -11.71 10.09
C PRO A 106 6.85 -10.93 9.00
N LEU A 107 6.14 -10.11 8.21
CA LEU A 107 6.74 -9.31 7.13
C LEU A 107 7.59 -8.17 7.69
N THR A 108 7.21 -7.62 8.85
CA THR A 108 7.92 -6.49 9.47
C THR A 108 9.33 -6.84 9.95
N ALA A 109 9.61 -8.12 10.17
CA ALA A 109 10.94 -8.60 10.54
C ALA A 109 11.92 -8.67 9.34
N GLN A 110 11.40 -8.66 8.12
CA GLN A 110 12.18 -8.89 6.89
C GLN A 110 12.25 -7.67 5.99
N TRP A 111 11.19 -6.86 5.98
CA TRP A 111 11.02 -5.74 5.07
C TRP A 111 10.62 -4.49 5.83
N SER A 112 11.04 -3.32 5.33
CA SER A 112 10.64 -2.02 5.86
C SER A 112 9.27 -1.55 5.34
N GLY A 113 8.77 -2.21 4.30
CA GLY A 113 7.49 -1.92 3.67
C GLY A 113 7.17 -2.89 2.54
N ILE A 114 6.01 -2.69 1.91
CA ILE A 114 5.58 -3.39 0.70
C ILE A 114 5.24 -2.37 -0.38
N VAL A 115 5.60 -2.66 -1.62
CA VAL A 115 5.23 -1.89 -2.82
C VAL A 115 4.57 -2.82 -3.82
N ILE A 116 3.39 -2.43 -4.31
CA ILE A 116 2.66 -3.14 -5.35
C ILE A 116 2.56 -2.21 -6.56
N ALA A 117 3.28 -2.52 -7.63
CA ALA A 117 3.31 -1.72 -8.85
C ALA A 117 3.69 -2.59 -10.07
N PRO A 118 2.87 -2.64 -11.13
CA PRO A 118 1.63 -1.90 -11.34
C PRO A 118 0.48 -2.37 -10.45
N TYR A 119 -0.65 -1.64 -10.43
CA TYR A 119 -1.87 -2.14 -9.82
C TYR A 119 -2.44 -3.32 -10.61
N LEU A 120 -2.62 -4.45 -9.95
CA LEU A 120 -3.06 -5.70 -10.54
C LEU A 120 -4.59 -5.80 -10.47
N TRP A 121 -5.28 -5.10 -11.37
CA TRP A 121 -6.75 -4.98 -11.38
C TRP A 121 -7.46 -6.34 -11.42
N GLU A 122 -6.90 -7.32 -12.13
CA GLU A 122 -7.47 -8.66 -12.31
C GLU A 122 -7.60 -9.44 -10.99
N ARG A 123 -6.87 -9.02 -9.94
CA ARG A 123 -6.90 -9.65 -8.62
C ARG A 123 -7.73 -8.89 -7.58
N ARG A 124 -8.23 -7.69 -7.91
CA ARG A 124 -9.10 -6.90 -7.02
C ARG A 124 -10.30 -7.70 -6.50
N LEU A 125 -10.92 -8.52 -7.35
CA LEU A 125 -12.09 -9.35 -7.05
C LEU A 125 -11.85 -10.86 -7.28
N GLY A 126 -10.59 -11.30 -7.19
CA GLY A 126 -10.16 -12.65 -7.51
C GLY A 126 -10.83 -13.77 -6.68
N PRO A 127 -10.63 -15.04 -7.07
CA PRO A 127 -11.12 -16.20 -6.32
C PRO A 127 -10.46 -16.24 -4.94
N GLY A 128 -11.24 -15.96 -3.91
CA GLY A 128 -10.74 -15.58 -2.59
C GLY A 128 -11.00 -14.10 -2.38
N ALA A 129 -12.17 -13.78 -1.82
CA ALA A 129 -12.51 -12.42 -1.43
C ALA A 129 -11.42 -11.90 -0.48
N SER A 130 -10.47 -11.12 -1.03
CA SER A 130 -9.35 -10.60 -0.26
C SER A 130 -9.73 -9.22 0.27
N ARG A 131 -9.95 -9.15 1.59
CA ARG A 131 -10.19 -7.87 2.26
C ARG A 131 -8.94 -7.00 2.31
N TRP A 132 -7.76 -7.62 2.14
CA TRP A 132 -6.49 -6.92 2.22
C TRP A 132 -6.13 -6.22 0.90
N TYR A 133 -6.35 -6.85 -0.26
CA TYR A 133 -5.94 -6.29 -1.56
C TYR A 133 -7.04 -5.50 -2.28
N TYR A 134 -8.32 -5.89 -2.16
CA TYR A 134 -9.44 -5.14 -2.74
C TYR A 134 -9.37 -3.62 -2.53
N PRO A 135 -9.09 -3.11 -1.32
CA PRO A 135 -9.08 -1.68 -1.08
C PRO A 135 -7.82 -0.96 -1.58
N TRP A 136 -6.82 -1.64 -2.19
CA TRP A 136 -5.56 -0.99 -2.63
C TRP A 136 -5.80 0.09 -3.68
N ASP A 137 -6.72 -0.16 -4.62
CA ASP A 137 -7.29 0.76 -5.63
C ASP A 137 -6.31 1.40 -6.64
N ALA A 138 -5.01 1.50 -6.33
CA ALA A 138 -3.97 2.02 -7.22
C ALA A 138 -2.58 1.47 -6.85
N ALA A 139 -1.61 1.64 -7.76
CA ALA A 139 -0.22 1.28 -7.52
C ALA A 139 0.34 2.13 -6.37
N SER A 140 0.75 1.47 -5.29
CA SER A 140 1.09 2.15 -4.06
C SER A 140 1.99 1.30 -3.16
N GLY A 141 2.71 1.99 -2.28
CA GLY A 141 3.51 1.37 -1.24
C GLY A 141 3.01 1.73 0.16
N CYS A 142 3.18 0.81 1.10
CA CYS A 142 2.96 1.02 2.53
C CYS A 142 4.25 0.74 3.30
N ILE A 143 4.81 1.79 3.90
CA ILE A 143 6.11 1.75 4.58
C ILE A 143 5.90 1.80 6.09
N TRP A 144 6.22 0.73 6.81
CA TRP A 144 6.02 0.65 8.26
C TRP A 144 7.28 0.88 9.08
N ASP A 145 8.46 0.69 8.48
CA ASP A 145 9.73 1.14 9.05
C ASP A 145 10.23 2.38 8.29
N LEU A 146 10.15 3.54 8.95
CA LEU A 146 10.47 4.84 8.37
C LEU A 146 11.97 5.06 8.16
N SER A 147 12.85 4.16 8.61
CA SER A 147 14.28 4.23 8.29
C SER A 147 14.55 4.07 6.78
N ALA A 148 13.62 3.45 6.05
CA ALA A 148 13.67 3.34 4.59
C ALA A 148 13.37 4.66 3.86
N ILE A 149 12.82 5.69 4.53
CA ILE A 149 12.55 7.00 3.91
C ILE A 149 13.69 7.95 4.23
N ARG A 150 14.49 8.28 3.20
CA ARG A 150 15.66 9.16 3.30
C ARG A 150 15.28 10.64 3.26
N GLY A 151 14.11 10.98 2.71
CA GLY A 151 13.59 12.33 2.66
C GLY A 151 12.18 12.43 2.09
N ALA A 152 11.50 13.55 2.37
CA ALA A 152 10.20 13.90 1.81
C ALA A 152 10.18 15.42 1.51
N ALA A 153 10.13 15.80 0.24
CA ALA A 153 10.24 17.19 -0.22
C ALA A 153 9.10 17.61 -1.14
#